data_AF-A0A937WCV4-F1
#
_entry.id   AF-A0A937WCV4-F1
#
_cell.length_a   1.000
_cell.length_b   1.000
_cell.length_c   1.000
_cell.angle_alpha   90.00
_cell.angle_beta   90.00
_cell.angle_gamma   90.00
#
_symmetry.space_group_name_H-M   'P 1'
#
loop_
_entity.id
_entity.type
_entity.pdbx_description
1 polymer ?
#
loop_
_entity_poly.entity_id
_entity_poly.type
_entity_poly.pdbx_seq_one_letter_code
_entity_poly.pdbx_strand_id
1 'polypeptide(L)'
;MKLYAEQRVYLIDAQQRQIGKITIERNEDNLIFGKFVPGSDFSAVNRLFQDFEEAANLQALSVVDELDTEIAALGLHLCTSDGSQHIKIHDVQIWSDGDITYRLCDRTLAPVDKVRKSTKPVEVMERSAS
;
A
#
# COMPACT_ATOMS: atom_id res chain seq x y z
N MET A 1 4.31 8.58 -3.26
CA MET A 1 3.96 7.62 -4.32
C MET A 1 2.45 7.38 -4.29
N LYS A 2 1.76 7.35 -5.44
CA LYS A 2 0.36 6.89 -5.54
C LYS A 2 0.35 5.39 -5.84
N LEU A 3 -0.57 4.65 -5.22
CA LEU A 3 -0.79 3.24 -5.50
C LEU A 3 -2.01 3.08 -6.41
N TYR A 4 -1.89 2.23 -7.42
CA TYR A 4 -2.95 1.92 -8.38
C TYR A 4 -3.27 0.43 -8.36
N ALA A 5 -4.51 0.06 -8.71
CA ALA A 5 -4.87 -1.34 -8.91
C ALA A 5 -3.95 -2.00 -9.96
N GLU A 6 -3.68 -3.29 -9.78
CA GLU A 6 -2.76 -4.13 -10.56
C GLU A 6 -1.28 -3.75 -10.48
N GLN A 7 -0.94 -2.66 -9.78
CA GLN A 7 0.45 -2.27 -9.57
C GLN A 7 1.18 -3.32 -8.73
N ARG A 8 2.42 -3.65 -9.12
CA ARG A 8 3.30 -4.53 -8.37
C ARG A 8 4.37 -3.74 -7.64
N VAL A 9 4.50 -3.99 -6.35
CA VAL A 9 5.50 -3.38 -5.46
C VAL A 9 6.21 -4.45 -4.65
N TYR A 10 7.42 -4.14 -4.19
CA TYR A 10 8.17 -4.97 -3.27
C TYR A 10 7.84 -4.58 -1.83
N LEU A 11 7.72 -5.58 -0.96
CA LEU A 11 7.66 -5.41 0.49
C LEU A 11 9.05 -5.67 1.04
N ILE A 12 9.59 -4.68 1.75
CA ILE A 12 10.88 -4.76 2.42
C ILE A 12 10.75 -4.37 3.89
N ASP A 13 11.68 -4.80 4.73
CA ASP A 13 11.74 -4.42 6.13
C ASP A 13 12.82 -3.35 6.42
N ALA A 14 12.95 -2.96 7.69
CA ALA A 14 13.96 -2.00 8.12
C ALA A 14 15.42 -2.48 7.88
N GLN A 15 15.63 -3.79 7.74
CA GLN A 15 16.93 -4.40 7.44
C GLN A 15 17.19 -4.54 5.92
N GLN A 16 16.30 -3.99 5.08
CA GLN A 16 16.36 -4.11 3.61
C GLN A 16 16.20 -5.55 3.09
N ARG A 17 15.63 -6.45 3.89
CA ARG A 17 15.29 -7.81 3.46
C ARG A 17 14.10 -7.78 2.51
N GLN A 18 14.14 -8.57 1.45
CA GLN A 18 13.04 -8.65 0.48
C GLN A 18 12.00 -9.65 0.95
N ILE A 19 11.06 -9.15 1.77
CA ILE A 19 9.99 -9.93 2.39
C ILE A 19 9.05 -10.52 1.33
N GLY A 20 8.73 -9.77 0.27
CA GLY A 20 7.94 -10.31 -0.84
C GLY A 20 7.49 -9.30 -1.86
N LYS A 21 6.49 -9.70 -2.66
CA LYS A 21 5.85 -8.87 -3.68
C LYS A 21 4.37 -8.73 -3.37
N ILE A 22 3.84 -7.56 -3.62
CA ILE A 22 2.42 -7.26 -3.46
C ILE A 22 1.87 -6.83 -4.81
N THR A 23 0.74 -7.41 -5.21
CA THR A 23 -0.11 -6.89 -6.29
C THR A 23 -1.28 -6.17 -5.64
N ILE A 24 -1.40 -4.87 -5.91
CA ILE A 24 -2.50 -4.06 -5.37
C ILE A 24 -3.80 -4.46 -6.06
N GLU A 25 -4.85 -4.76 -5.31
CA GLU A 25 -6.18 -5.04 -5.87
C GLU A 25 -7.09 -3.83 -5.75
N ARG A 26 -7.20 -3.27 -4.54
CA ARG A 26 -8.06 -2.10 -4.27
C ARG A 26 -7.54 -1.27 -3.11
N ASN A 27 -8.03 -0.03 -3.06
CA ASN A 27 -7.75 0.94 -2.01
C ASN A 27 -9.08 1.48 -1.47
N GLU A 28 -9.28 1.34 -0.17
CA GLU A 28 -10.42 1.88 0.57
C GLU A 28 -9.91 2.90 1.59
N ASP A 29 -9.98 4.18 1.22
CA ASP A 29 -9.41 5.34 1.92
C ASP A 29 -7.89 5.28 2.13
N ASN A 30 -7.46 4.50 3.12
CA ASN A 30 -6.07 4.28 3.50
C ASN A 30 -5.76 2.81 3.77
N LEU A 31 -6.76 1.92 3.65
CA LEU A 31 -6.58 0.49 3.76
C LEU A 31 -6.41 -0.07 2.36
N ILE A 32 -5.24 -0.65 2.12
CA ILE A 32 -4.90 -1.28 0.85
C ILE A 32 -5.12 -2.77 0.98
N PHE A 33 -5.76 -3.34 -0.03
CA PHE A 33 -5.93 -4.78 -0.19
C PHE A 33 -5.15 -5.25 -1.41
N GLY A 34 -4.51 -6.40 -1.28
CA GLY A 34 -3.75 -6.98 -2.38
C GLY A 34 -3.47 -8.46 -2.19
N LYS A 35 -2.72 -9.00 -3.15
CA LYS A 35 -2.17 -10.34 -3.13
C LYS A 35 -0.68 -10.30 -2.82
N PHE A 36 -0.26 -11.13 -1.88
CA PHE A 36 1.11 -11.30 -1.45
C PHE A 36 1.73 -12.55 -2.06
N VAL A 37 2.98 -12.41 -2.52
CA VAL A 37 3.84 -13.52 -2.92
C VAL A 37 5.11 -13.47 -2.08
N PRO A 38 5.41 -14.51 -1.29
CA PRO A 38 6.63 -14.57 -0.48
C PRO A 38 7.91 -14.33 -1.28
N GLY A 39 8.80 -13.53 -0.73
CA GLY A 39 10.17 -13.34 -1.20
C GLY A 39 11.14 -14.35 -0.57
N SER A 40 12.41 -14.26 -0.96
CA SER A 40 13.49 -15.12 -0.42
C SER A 40 13.65 -14.98 1.09
N ASP A 41 13.45 -13.77 1.61
CA ASP A 41 13.68 -13.46 3.03
C ASP A 41 12.41 -13.61 3.88
N PHE A 42 11.27 -14.00 3.29
CA PHE A 42 10.01 -14.15 4.02
C PHE A 42 10.11 -15.15 5.16
N SER A 43 10.92 -16.20 4.99
CA SER A 43 11.14 -17.23 6.02
C SER A 43 11.57 -16.66 7.37
N ALA A 44 12.25 -15.50 7.38
CA ALA A 44 12.71 -14.85 8.61
C ALA A 44 11.58 -14.16 9.40
N VAL A 45 10.42 -13.91 8.79
CA VAL A 45 9.27 -13.25 9.43
C VAL A 45 7.97 -14.07 9.31
N ASN A 46 7.97 -15.15 8.52
CA ASN A 46 6.80 -15.98 8.25
C ASN A 46 6.10 -16.48 9.52
N ARG A 47 6.88 -16.89 10.52
CA ARG A 47 6.33 -17.41 11.78
C ARG A 47 5.46 -16.37 12.49
N LEU A 48 5.87 -15.11 12.45
CA LEU A 48 5.15 -14.01 13.09
C LEU A 48 3.75 -13.81 12.48
N PHE A 49 3.64 -13.86 11.15
CA PHE A 49 2.35 -13.75 10.46
C PHE A 49 1.47 -15.00 10.67
N GLN A 50 2.06 -16.19 10.72
CA GLN A 50 1.33 -17.42 11.04
C GLN A 50 0.76 -17.41 12.46
N ASP A 51 1.56 -16.98 13.43
CA ASP A 51 1.13 -16.87 14.82
C ASP A 51 0.03 -15.80 14.97
N PHE A 52 0.11 -14.70 14.20
CA PHE A 52 -0.94 -13.69 14.17
C PHE A 52 -2.26 -14.25 13.62
N GLU A 53 -2.22 -14.97 12.50
CA GLU A 53 -3.41 -15.61 11.92
C GLU A 53 -4.03 -16.64 12.88
N GLU A 54 -3.20 -17.45 13.55
CA GLU A 54 -3.67 -18.41 14.56
C GLU A 54 -4.34 -17.69 15.75
N ALA A 55 -3.70 -16.65 16.29
CA ALA A 55 -4.26 -15.86 17.40
C ALA A 55 -5.57 -15.16 17.01
N ALA A 56 -5.67 -14.62 15.80
CA ALA A 56 -6.89 -14.01 15.27
C ALA A 56 -8.02 -15.05 15.14
N ASN A 57 -7.73 -16.24 14.61
CA ASN A 57 -8.68 -17.35 14.49
C ASN A 57 -9.17 -17.83 15.86
N LEU A 58 -8.31 -17.83 16.88
CA LEU A 58 -8.64 -18.20 18.26
C LEU A 58 -9.27 -17.05 19.06
N GLN A 59 -9.41 -15.85 18.47
CA GLN A 59 -9.89 -14.64 19.15
C GLN A 59 -9.08 -14.27 20.40
N ALA A 60 -7.77 -14.58 20.39
CA ALA A 60 -6.86 -14.29 21.49
C ALA A 60 -6.37 -12.82 21.42
N LEU A 61 -7.26 -11.87 21.72
CA LEU A 61 -7.04 -10.43 21.47
C LEU A 61 -5.73 -9.89 22.06
N SER A 62 -5.35 -10.31 23.28
CA SER A 62 -4.09 -9.86 23.88
C SER A 62 -2.85 -10.33 23.11
N VAL A 63 -2.90 -11.55 22.57
CA VAL A 63 -1.81 -12.12 21.75
C VAL A 63 -1.77 -11.44 20.38
N VAL A 64 -2.94 -11.12 19.81
CA VAL A 64 -3.03 -10.33 18.57
C VAL A 64 -2.37 -8.97 18.74
N ASP A 65 -2.64 -8.26 19.86
CA ASP A 65 -2.06 -6.94 20.13
C ASP A 65 -0.52 -6.99 20.30
N GLU A 66 -0.01 -8.04 20.96
CA GLU A 66 1.44 -8.28 21.09
C GLU A 66 2.10 -8.54 19.73
N LEU A 67 1.50 -9.43 18.92
CA LEU A 67 2.01 -9.79 17.60
C LEU A 67 1.92 -8.61 16.61
N ASP A 68 0.86 -7.80 16.65
CA ASP A 68 0.76 -6.57 15.85
C ASP A 68 1.90 -5.60 16.17
N THR A 69 2.25 -5.47 17.45
CA THR A 69 3.38 -4.65 17.90
C THR A 69 4.71 -5.18 17.35
N GLU A 70 4.92 -6.50 17.37
CA GLU A 70 6.11 -7.13 16.79
C GLU A 70 6.19 -6.96 15.27
N ILE A 71 5.06 -7.10 14.56
CA ILE A 71 4.97 -6.87 13.11
C ILE A 71 5.29 -5.41 12.80
N ALA A 72 4.76 -4.46 13.57
CA ALA A 72 5.07 -3.04 13.41
C ALA A 72 6.56 -2.76 13.62
N ALA A 73 7.23 -3.46 14.54
CA ALA A 73 8.66 -3.33 14.81
C ALA A 73 9.56 -3.79 13.64
N LEU A 74 9.03 -4.58 12.69
CA LEU A 74 9.75 -4.90 11.44
C LEU A 74 10.05 -3.66 10.60
N GLY A 75 9.29 -2.57 10.78
CA GLY A 75 9.47 -1.33 10.02
C GLY A 75 9.28 -1.56 8.53
N LEU A 76 8.13 -2.08 8.14
CA LEU A 76 7.83 -2.46 6.76
C LEU A 76 7.66 -1.24 5.84
N HIS A 77 8.18 -1.38 4.62
CA HIS A 77 8.08 -0.38 3.57
C HIS A 77 7.73 -1.03 2.23
N LEU A 78 6.98 -0.28 1.41
CA LEU A 78 6.81 -0.60 0.00
C LEU A 78 7.93 0.04 -0.81
N CYS A 79 8.43 -0.68 -1.81
CA CYS A 79 9.41 -0.20 -2.76
C CYS A 79 8.93 -0.44 -4.20
N THR A 80 9.11 0.53 -5.09
CA THR A 80 8.84 0.36 -6.53
C THR A 80 9.84 -0.58 -7.17
N SER A 81 9.50 -1.13 -8.35
CA SER A 81 10.37 -2.11 -9.01
C SER A 81 11.72 -1.56 -9.48
N ASP A 82 11.82 -0.24 -9.65
CA ASP A 82 13.03 0.50 -9.97
C ASP A 82 13.79 0.98 -8.72
N GLY A 83 13.30 0.68 -7.51
CA GLY A 83 13.95 1.05 -6.25
C GLY A 83 13.85 2.53 -5.88
N SER A 84 13.14 3.35 -6.69
CA SER A 84 13.23 4.81 -6.60
C SER A 84 12.34 5.43 -5.52
N GLN A 85 11.28 4.73 -5.08
CA GLN A 85 10.30 5.26 -4.14
C GLN A 85 10.03 4.28 -3.01
N HIS A 86 10.06 4.80 -1.79
CA HIS A 86 9.75 4.05 -0.57
C HIS A 86 8.53 4.67 0.13
N ILE A 87 7.56 3.83 0.52
CA ILE A 87 6.44 4.26 1.39
C ILE A 87 6.46 3.43 2.67
N LYS A 88 6.42 4.10 3.83
CA LYS A 88 6.17 3.45 5.12
C LYS A 88 4.73 2.95 5.23
N ILE A 89 4.57 1.72 5.69
CA ILE A 89 3.28 1.11 5.95
C ILE A 89 3.20 0.60 7.38
N HIS A 90 1.97 0.42 7.87
CA HIS A 90 1.69 -0.13 9.19
C HIS A 90 0.41 -0.97 9.14
N ASP A 91 0.05 -1.60 10.26
CA ASP A 91 -1.17 -2.44 10.37
C ASP A 91 -1.17 -3.53 9.26
N VAL A 92 -0.04 -4.22 9.13
CA VAL A 92 0.21 -5.16 8.02
C VAL A 92 -0.23 -6.56 8.43
N GLN A 93 -1.16 -7.14 7.67
CA GLN A 93 -1.65 -8.50 7.90
C GLN A 93 -1.43 -9.31 6.63
N ILE A 94 -0.76 -10.46 6.75
CA ILE A 94 -0.52 -11.40 5.64
C ILE A 94 -1.17 -12.72 6.05
N TRP A 95 -2.03 -13.24 5.19
CA TRP A 95 -2.80 -14.45 5.42
C TRP A 95 -2.24 -15.63 4.63
N SER A 96 -2.47 -16.84 5.13
CA SER A 96 -2.00 -18.10 4.53
C SER A 96 -2.54 -18.37 3.12
N ASP A 97 -3.66 -17.75 2.75
CA ASP A 97 -4.26 -17.81 1.41
C ASP A 97 -3.62 -16.83 0.40
N GLY A 98 -2.65 -16.02 0.86
CA GLY A 98 -1.95 -15.03 0.06
C GLY A 98 -2.61 -13.66 0.05
N ASP A 99 -3.64 -13.41 0.84
CA ASP A 99 -4.18 -12.06 1.02
C ASP A 99 -3.26 -11.21 1.90
N ILE A 100 -3.21 -9.92 1.58
CA ILE A 100 -2.53 -8.92 2.40
C ILE A 100 -3.35 -7.64 2.53
N THR A 101 -3.38 -7.11 3.74
CA THR A 101 -3.91 -5.78 4.06
C THR A 101 -2.85 -4.94 4.76
N TYR A 102 -2.86 -3.63 4.51
CA TYR A 102 -2.00 -2.68 5.21
C TYR A 102 -2.50 -1.24 5.08
N ARG A 103 -1.97 -0.36 5.92
CA ARG A 103 -2.23 1.09 5.88
C ARG A 103 -1.01 1.89 5.51
N LEU A 104 -1.21 2.98 4.77
CA LEU A 104 -0.12 3.92 4.45
C LEU A 104 0.11 4.87 5.64
N CYS A 105 1.36 5.04 6.06
CA CYS A 105 1.71 6.04 7.09
C CYS A 105 1.57 7.47 6.57
N ASP A 106 1.76 7.69 5.27
CA ASP A 106 1.82 9.02 4.68
C ASP A 106 0.57 9.31 3.84
N ARG A 107 -0.27 10.19 4.34
CA ARG A 107 -1.45 10.71 3.63
C ARG A 107 -1.02 11.76 2.61
N THR A 108 -0.14 11.44 1.67
CA THR A 108 -0.02 12.27 0.46
C THR A 108 -1.06 11.83 -0.56
N LEU A 109 -2.33 12.05 -0.21
CA LEU A 109 -3.42 12.11 -1.18
C LEU A 109 -3.09 13.26 -2.13
N ALA A 110 -2.39 13.01 -3.24
CA ALA A 110 -2.28 14.07 -4.23
C ALA A 110 -3.72 14.35 -4.72
N PRO A 111 -4.17 15.61 -4.68
CA PRO A 111 -5.53 15.97 -5.07
C PRO A 111 -5.86 15.35 -6.43
N VAL A 112 -7.04 14.77 -6.56
CA VAL A 112 -7.63 14.56 -7.87
C VAL A 112 -7.78 15.96 -8.47
N ASP A 113 -6.98 16.26 -9.49
CA ASP A 113 -7.16 17.44 -10.32
C ASP A 113 -8.63 17.45 -10.77
N LYS A 114 -9.41 18.37 -10.19
CA LYS A 114 -10.70 18.72 -10.76
C LYS A 114 -10.38 19.25 -12.14
N VAL A 115 -10.70 18.44 -13.16
CA VAL A 115 -10.75 18.84 -14.56
C VAL A 115 -11.54 20.14 -14.62
N ARG A 116 -10.83 21.27 -14.71
CA ARG A 116 -11.43 22.54 -15.09
C ARG A 116 -11.84 22.37 -16.54
N LYS A 117 -13.14 22.17 -16.76
CA LYS A 117 -13.76 22.45 -18.05
C LYS A 117 -13.54 23.94 -18.33
N SER A 118 -12.50 24.27 -19.09
CA SER A 118 -12.40 25.58 -19.75
C SER A 118 -13.21 25.52 -21.03
N THR A 119 -14.45 25.97 -20.89
CA THR A 119 -15.30 26.45 -21.98
C THR A 119 -14.54 27.50 -22.78
N LYS A 120 -14.44 27.32 -24.11
CA LYS A 120 -13.87 28.33 -25.02
C LYS A 120 -14.75 29.59 -25.01
N PRO A 121 -14.19 30.81 -24.95
CA PRO A 121 -14.96 32.00 -25.27
C PRO A 121 -15.10 32.15 -26.80
N VAL A 122 -16.30 32.54 -27.22
CA VAL A 122 -16.64 32.93 -28.60
C VAL A 122 -16.10 34.34 -28.81
N GLU A 123 -15.08 34.51 -29.66
CA GLU A 123 -14.69 35.83 -30.15
C GLU A 123 -15.62 36.24 -31.29
N VAL A 124 -16.43 37.26 -31.00
CA VAL A 124 -17.26 37.99 -31.94
C VAL A 124 -16.35 38.82 -32.84
N MET A 125 -16.40 38.55 -34.13
CA MET A 125 -15.63 39.25 -35.16
C MET A 125 -16.24 40.65 -35.38
N GLU A 126 -15.69 41.67 -34.73
CA GLU A 126 -15.88 43.07 -35.15
C GLU A 126 -15.11 43.28 -36.46
N ARG A 127 -15.84 43.62 -37.53
CA ARG A 127 -15.27 44.24 -38.73
C ARG A 127 -16.03 45.53 -38.98
N SER A 128 -15.32 46.65 -38.86
CA SER A 128 -15.73 47.93 -39.44
C SER A 128 -14.50 48.69 -39.94
N ALA A 129 -14.68 49.22 -41.15
CA ALA A 129 -13.95 50.29 -41.84
C ALA A 129 -12.54 49.99 -42.41
N SER A 130 -12.48 49.86 -43.73
CA SER A 130 -12.04 50.97 -44.61
C SER A 130 -12.69 50.85 -45.98
#